data_AF-A0A965G8V7-F1
#
_entry.id   AF-A0A965G8V7-F1
#
_cell.length_a   1.000
_cell.length_b   1.000
_cell.length_c   1.000
_cell.angle_alpha   90.00
_cell.angle_beta   90.00
_cell.angle_gamma   90.00
#
_symmetry.space_group_name_H-M   'P 1'
#
loop_
_entity.id
_entity.type
_entity.pdbx_description
1 polymer ?
#
loop_
_entity_poly.entity_id
_entity_poly.type
_entity_poly.pdbx_seq_one_letter_code
_entity_poly.pdbx_strand_id
1 'polypeptide(L)'
;MTHDTVFISDVHLGTDRCNADKFLKFLNQLDTKKLVMVGDIIDIYCMEKHNTLWKTQHTKAVEKILELSRKGTEVVYILGNHDAVARKYVNIGSFYLHQNLIICDSYIHHSTKNRKFLCIHGDFYSEFSSGSWKQYFMNWGY
;
A
#
# COMPACT_ATOMS: atom_id res chain seq x y z
N MET A 1 -2.52 -17.98 8.97
CA MET A 1 -3.88 -17.48 9.24
C MET A 1 -4.61 -17.47 7.91
N THR A 2 -5.74 -18.15 7.80
CA THR A 2 -6.46 -18.29 6.52
C THR A 2 -7.64 -17.32 6.49
N HIS A 3 -7.63 -16.41 5.51
CA HIS A 3 -8.66 -15.40 5.31
C HIS A 3 -9.04 -15.31 3.82
N ASP A 4 -10.29 -14.98 3.49
CA ASP A 4 -10.68 -14.82 2.08
C ASP A 4 -10.12 -13.52 1.47
N THR A 5 -10.09 -12.44 2.25
CA THR A 5 -9.54 -11.15 1.84
C THR A 5 -8.92 -10.45 3.03
N VAL A 6 -7.76 -9.84 2.84
CA VAL A 6 -7.04 -9.06 3.84
C VAL A 6 -6.84 -7.65 3.33
N PHE A 7 -7.09 -6.67 4.21
CA PHE A 7 -6.85 -5.25 3.95
C PHE A 7 -5.70 -4.78 4.84
N ILE A 8 -4.74 -4.06 4.27
CA ILE A 8 -3.65 -3.39 4.98
C ILE A 8 -3.49 -1.96 4.45
N SER A 9 -2.97 -1.05 5.27
CA SER A 9 -2.77 0.36 4.95
C SER A 9 -1.62 0.92 5.79
N ASP A 10 -1.02 2.03 5.37
CA ASP A 10 -0.10 2.86 6.18
C ASP A 10 1.06 2.05 6.79
N VAL A 11 1.72 1.23 5.97
CA VAL A 11 2.86 0.42 6.39
C VAL A 11 4.15 1.24 6.37
N HIS A 12 4.29 2.17 5.43
CA HIS A 12 5.42 3.09 5.25
C HIS A 12 6.80 2.39 5.16
N LEU A 13 6.93 1.35 4.34
CA LEU A 13 8.23 0.75 4.01
C LEU A 13 9.17 1.83 3.48
N GLY A 14 10.41 1.86 3.98
CA GLY A 14 11.38 2.92 3.69
C GLY A 14 11.52 3.95 4.80
N THR A 15 10.67 3.94 5.83
CA THR A 15 10.82 4.80 7.01
C THR A 15 11.43 4.06 8.20
N ASP A 16 12.09 4.78 9.10
CA ASP A 16 12.64 4.20 10.34
C ASP A 16 11.55 3.79 11.35
N ARG A 17 10.34 4.32 11.21
CA ARG A 17 9.18 3.98 12.06
C ARG A 17 8.49 2.70 11.63
N CYS A 18 8.73 2.24 10.40
CA CYS A 18 8.19 0.99 9.90
C CYS A 18 8.87 -0.21 10.57
N ASN A 19 8.09 -1.02 11.29
CA ASN A 19 8.55 -2.31 11.78
C ASN A 19 8.45 -3.37 10.66
N ALA A 20 9.41 -3.31 9.74
CA ALA A 20 9.47 -4.17 8.56
C ALA A 20 9.57 -5.67 8.91
N ASP A 21 10.25 -6.02 10.00
CA ASP A 21 10.35 -7.41 10.47
C ASP A 21 8.99 -7.97 10.89
N LYS A 22 8.20 -7.18 11.63
CA LYS A 22 6.84 -7.57 12.03
C LYS A 22 5.93 -7.69 10.82
N PHE A 23 6.03 -6.77 9.86
CA PHE A 23 5.26 -6.83 8.62
C PHE A 23 5.62 -8.06 7.77
N LEU A 24 6.92 -8.33 7.59
CA LEU A 24 7.39 -9.52 6.89
C LEU A 24 6.93 -10.81 7.57
N LYS A 25 6.98 -10.87 8.91
CA LYS A 25 6.48 -12.01 9.69
C LYS A 25 4.98 -12.22 9.46
N PHE A 26 4.19 -11.15 9.40
CA PHE A 26 2.78 -11.22 9.04
C PHE A 26 2.57 -11.78 7.63
N LEU A 27 3.26 -11.23 6.62
CA LEU A 27 3.18 -11.69 5.23
C LEU A 27 3.58 -13.17 5.08
N ASN A 28 4.55 -13.65 5.86
CA ASN A 28 4.98 -15.05 5.86
C ASN A 28 3.92 -16.02 6.40
N GLN A 29 3.01 -15.55 7.26
CA GLN A 29 1.94 -16.35 7.85
C GLN A 29 0.59 -16.14 7.15
N LEU A 30 0.56 -15.24 6.16
CA LEU A 30 -0.63 -14.85 5.44
C LEU A 30 -0.97 -15.91 4.40
N ASP A 31 -2.19 -16.44 4.51
CA ASP A 31 -2.81 -17.32 3.52
C ASP A 31 -4.14 -16.68 3.14
N THR A 32 -4.18 -16.06 1.96
CA THR A 32 -5.35 -15.32 1.48
C THR A 32 -5.51 -15.40 -0.03
N LYS A 33 -6.77 -15.38 -0.47
CA LYS A 33 -7.10 -15.27 -1.90
C LYS A 33 -6.88 -13.86 -2.41
N LYS A 34 -7.03 -12.85 -1.55
CA LYS A 34 -6.90 -11.44 -1.92
C LYS A 34 -6.20 -10.63 -0.84
N LEU A 35 -5.25 -9.80 -1.26
CA LEU A 35 -4.55 -8.81 -0.44
C LEU A 35 -4.80 -7.43 -1.04
N VAL A 36 -5.56 -6.60 -0.34
CA VAL A 36 -5.83 -5.21 -0.72
C VAL A 36 -5.00 -4.30 0.14
N MET A 37 -4.14 -3.51 -0.50
CA MET A 37 -3.25 -2.56 0.14
C MET A 37 -3.75 -1.14 -0.14
N VAL A 38 -4.16 -0.42 0.89
CA VAL A 38 -4.99 0.80 0.83
C VAL A 38 -4.13 2.07 1.00
N GLY A 39 -3.08 2.19 0.20
CA GLY A 39 -2.17 3.34 0.23
C GLY A 39 -1.06 3.22 1.26
N ASP A 40 -0.04 4.07 1.07
CA ASP A 40 1.09 4.29 1.96
C ASP A 40 1.80 3.01 2.42
N ILE A 41 1.95 2.06 1.49
CA ILE A 41 2.71 0.83 1.74
C ILE A 41 4.20 1.09 1.62
N ILE A 42 4.61 1.85 0.61
CA ILE A 42 5.97 2.31 0.40
C ILE A 42 5.96 3.83 0.57
N ASP A 43 6.94 4.36 1.30
CA ASP A 43 7.01 5.79 1.58
C ASP A 43 8.21 6.42 0.86
N ILE A 44 8.03 6.69 -0.44
CA ILE A 44 9.08 7.30 -1.28
C ILE A 44 9.34 8.74 -0.83
N TYR A 45 8.28 9.49 -0.51
CA TYR A 45 8.40 10.88 -0.06
C TYR A 45 9.28 11.02 1.19
N CYS A 46 9.09 10.18 2.20
CA CYS A 46 9.88 10.22 3.43
C CYS A 46 11.33 9.81 3.17
N MET A 47 11.57 8.81 2.32
CA MET A 47 12.92 8.43 1.89
C MET A 47 13.65 9.58 1.22
N GLU A 48 13.01 10.26 0.26
CA GLU A 48 13.61 11.41 -0.42
C GLU A 48 13.84 12.60 0.53
N LYS A 49 12.87 12.89 1.40
CA LYS A 49 12.92 14.06 2.29
C LYS A 49 13.88 13.89 3.47
N HIS A 50 13.90 12.71 4.07
CA HIS A 50 14.64 12.43 5.30
C HIS A 50 15.88 11.57 5.08
N ASN A 51 16.17 11.19 3.83
CA ASN A 51 17.30 10.34 3.46
C ASN A 51 17.36 9.04 4.28
N THR A 52 16.19 8.46 4.56
CA THR A 52 16.08 7.21 5.32
C THR A 52 16.61 6.04 4.49
N LEU A 53 17.25 5.09 5.17
CA LEU A 53 17.91 3.97 4.50
C LEU A 53 16.92 2.84 4.19
N TRP A 54 16.88 2.41 2.92
CA TRP A 54 16.16 1.21 2.53
C TRP A 54 16.86 -0.05 3.05
N LYS A 55 16.34 -0.60 4.14
CA LYS A 55 16.82 -1.82 4.80
C LYS A 55 16.45 -3.07 4.00
N THR A 56 17.26 -4.12 4.15
CA THR A 56 17.03 -5.44 3.53
C THR A 56 15.65 -6.03 3.85
N GLN A 57 15.08 -5.73 5.01
CA GLN A 57 13.75 -6.22 5.40
C GLN A 57 12.62 -5.59 4.56
N HIS A 58 12.79 -4.35 4.09
CA HIS A 58 11.82 -3.75 3.17
C HIS A 58 11.81 -4.48 1.83
N THR A 59 12.99 -4.79 1.28
CA THR A 59 13.11 -5.61 0.06
C THR A 59 12.42 -6.97 0.25
N LYS A 60 12.71 -7.68 1.36
CA LYS A 60 12.09 -8.97 1.63
C LYS A 60 10.57 -8.90 1.74
N ALA A 61 10.02 -7.82 2.32
CA ALA A 61 8.58 -7.62 2.37
C ALA A 61 7.97 -7.45 0.96
N VAL A 62 8.61 -6.64 0.11
CA VAL A 62 8.18 -6.44 -1.30
C VAL A 62 8.27 -7.76 -2.07
N GLU A 63 9.40 -8.48 -1.96
CA GLU A 63 9.58 -9.80 -2.56
C GLU A 63 8.49 -10.78 -2.12
N LYS A 64 8.12 -10.75 -0.83
CA LYS A 64 7.07 -11.61 -0.30
C LYS A 64 5.69 -11.29 -0.89
N ILE A 65 5.36 -10.01 -1.06
CA ILE A 65 4.12 -9.58 -1.74
C ILE A 65 4.09 -10.09 -3.18
N LEU A 66 5.21 -9.96 -3.91
CA LEU A 66 5.33 -10.48 -5.27
C LEU A 66 5.22 -12.02 -5.32
N GLU A 67 5.80 -12.72 -4.33
CA GLU A 67 5.67 -14.17 -4.19
C GLU A 67 4.20 -14.59 -4.00
N LEU A 68 3.45 -13.90 -3.13
CA LEU A 68 2.02 -14.14 -2.93
C LEU A 68 1.24 -13.96 -4.25
N SER A 69 1.52 -12.89 -4.98
CA SER A 69 0.91 -12.64 -6.30
C SER A 69 1.20 -13.78 -7.29
N ARG A 70 2.45 -14.25 -7.37
CA ARG A 70 2.84 -15.38 -8.23
C ARG A 70 2.20 -16.70 -7.83
N LYS A 71 1.90 -16.89 -6.53
CA LYS A 71 1.21 -18.07 -5.99
C LYS A 71 -0.30 -18.05 -6.19
N GLY A 72 -0.86 -16.97 -6.74
CA GLY A 72 -2.28 -16.86 -7.07
C GLY A 72 -3.09 -15.94 -6.16
N THR A 73 -2.48 -15.31 -5.15
CA THR A 73 -3.17 -14.27 -4.38
C THR A 73 -3.40 -13.04 -5.25
N GLU A 74 -4.63 -12.57 -5.38
CA GLU A 74 -4.95 -11.31 -6.03
C GLU A 74 -4.44 -10.16 -5.16
N VAL A 75 -3.42 -9.44 -5.61
CA VAL A 75 -2.86 -8.29 -4.91
C VAL A 75 -3.35 -7.01 -5.58
N VAL A 76 -4.01 -6.17 -4.80
CA VAL A 76 -4.49 -4.85 -5.21
C VAL A 76 -3.70 -3.82 -4.43
N TYR A 77 -2.97 -2.94 -5.12
CA TYR A 77 -2.26 -1.83 -4.50
C TYR A 77 -2.93 -0.52 -4.90
N ILE A 78 -3.63 0.08 -3.95
CA ILE A 78 -4.17 1.43 -4.05
C ILE A 78 -3.06 2.39 -3.63
N LEU A 79 -2.76 3.40 -4.46
CA LEU A 79 -1.71 4.38 -4.16
C LEU A 79 -2.15 5.36 -3.06
N GLY A 80 -1.21 5.73 -2.19
CA GLY A 80 -1.41 6.77 -1.18
C GLY A 80 -0.79 8.12 -1.54
N ASN A 81 -0.83 9.07 -0.61
CA ASN A 81 -0.24 10.40 -0.82
C ASN A 81 1.30 10.37 -0.77
N HIS A 82 1.90 9.41 -0.05
CA HIS A 82 3.35 9.21 -0.05
C HIS A 82 3.87 8.57 -1.35
N ASP A 83 2.96 7.96 -2.12
CA ASP A 83 3.22 7.37 -3.44
C ASP A 83 3.02 8.37 -4.59
N ALA A 84 3.00 9.68 -4.32
CA ALA A 84 2.66 10.72 -5.31
C ALA A 84 3.50 10.66 -6.60
N VAL A 85 4.76 10.20 -6.52
CA VAL A 85 5.62 9.98 -7.70
C VAL A 85 5.08 8.83 -8.55
N ALA A 86 4.73 7.70 -7.93
CA ALA A 86 4.13 6.55 -8.61
C ALA A 86 2.75 6.88 -9.18
N ARG A 87 1.97 7.71 -8.48
CA ARG A 87 0.63 8.15 -8.91
C ARG A 87 0.65 8.91 -10.24
N LYS A 88 1.72 9.64 -10.57
CA LYS A 88 1.89 10.28 -11.89
C LYS A 88 1.89 9.27 -13.04
N TYR A 89 2.37 8.05 -12.81
CA TYR A 89 2.41 6.98 -13.82
C TYR A 89 1.10 6.20 -13.89
N VAL A 90 0.22 6.32 -12.89
CA VAL A 90 -1.11 5.68 -12.81
C VAL A 90 -2.24 6.60 -13.30
N ASN A 91 -1.95 7.87 -13.61
CA ASN A 91 -2.93 8.82 -14.17
C ASN A 91 -3.54 8.42 -15.53
N ILE A 92 -3.15 7.27 -16.10
CA ILE A 92 -3.71 6.69 -17.34
C ILE A 92 -4.72 5.56 -17.03
N GLY A 93 -4.94 5.22 -15.76
CA GLY A 93 -5.83 4.15 -15.31
C GLY A 93 -5.11 3.12 -14.42
N SER A 94 -5.75 1.99 -14.15
CA SER A 94 -5.10 0.90 -13.42
C SER A 94 -4.05 0.21 -14.29
N PHE A 95 -2.87 -0.07 -13.73
CA PHE A 95 -1.84 -0.83 -14.43
C PHE A 95 -1.62 -2.19 -13.77
N TYR A 96 -1.64 -3.24 -14.59
CA TYR A 96 -1.32 -4.59 -14.17
C TYR A 96 0.19 -4.77 -14.28
N LEU A 97 0.87 -4.83 -13.14
CA LEU A 97 2.30 -5.18 -13.10
C LEU A 97 2.50 -6.68 -13.38
N HIS A 98 1.51 -7.50 -12.99
CA HIS A 98 1.41 -8.92 -13.24
C HIS A 98 -0.07 -9.35 -13.26
N GLN A 99 -0.38 -10.57 -13.72
CA GLN A 99 -1.76 -11.06 -13.81
C GLN A 99 -2.55 -10.96 -12.49
N ASN A 100 -1.86 -11.15 -11.37
CA ASN A 100 -2.43 -11.08 -10.01
C ASN A 100 -1.93 -9.87 -9.21
N LEU A 101 -1.41 -8.83 -9.86
CA LEU A 101 -0.96 -7.59 -9.19
C LEU A 101 -1.41 -6.38 -9.99
N ILE A 102 -2.39 -5.67 -9.43
CA ILE A 102 -2.92 -4.43 -9.98
C ILE A 102 -2.53 -3.26 -9.09
N ILE A 103 -2.09 -2.17 -9.73
CA ILE A 103 -1.85 -0.88 -9.08
C ILE A 103 -2.90 0.10 -9.59
N CYS A 104 -3.64 0.75 -8.70
CA CYS A 104 -4.74 1.63 -9.04
C CYS A 104 -4.91 2.77 -8.03
N ASP A 105 -5.80 3.71 -8.33
CA ASP A 105 -6.10 4.85 -7.44
C ASP A 105 -7.36 4.63 -6.59
N SER A 106 -8.24 3.74 -7.05
CA SER A 106 -9.41 3.27 -6.32
C SER A 106 -9.73 1.83 -6.73
N TYR A 107 -10.40 1.09 -5.84
CA TYR A 107 -10.80 -0.29 -6.08
C TYR A 107 -12.18 -0.56 -5.49
N ILE A 108 -13.02 -1.32 -6.20
CA ILE A 108 -14.30 -1.78 -5.65
C ILE A 108 -14.14 -3.24 -5.25
N HIS A 109 -14.11 -3.50 -3.94
CA HIS A 109 -14.11 -4.85 -3.42
C HIS A 109 -15.52 -5.42 -3.38
N HIS A 110 -15.69 -6.60 -3.98
CA HIS A 110 -16.92 -7.38 -3.92
C HIS A 110 -16.80 -8.44 -2.83
N SER A 111 -17.63 -8.31 -1.79
CA SER A 111 -17.70 -9.30 -0.71
C SER A 111 -18.49 -10.54 -1.15
N THR A 112 -18.23 -11.65 -0.48
CA THR A 112 -18.97 -12.92 -0.61
C THR A 112 -20.48 -12.79 -0.39
N LYS A 113 -20.94 -11.73 0.30
CA LYS A 113 -22.36 -11.40 0.50
C LYS A 113 -22.90 -10.39 -0.52
N ASN A 114 -22.27 -10.29 -1.69
CA ASN A 114 -22.65 -9.40 -2.80
C ASN A 114 -22.70 -7.90 -2.44
N ARG A 115 -22.00 -7.50 -1.37
CA ARG A 115 -21.83 -6.09 -1.00
C ARG A 115 -20.61 -5.52 -1.70
N LYS A 116 -20.73 -4.28 -2.15
CA LYS A 116 -19.64 -3.52 -2.77
C LYS A 116 -19.04 -2.57 -1.74
N PHE A 117 -17.72 -2.59 -1.64
CA PHE A 117 -16.94 -1.70 -0.78
C PHE A 117 -16.03 -0.86 -1.67
N LEU A 118 -16.18 0.46 -1.61
CA LEU A 118 -15.24 1.37 -2.25
C LEU A 118 -13.99 1.48 -1.38
N CYS A 119 -12.86 1.10 -1.94
CA CYS A 119 -11.55 1.20 -1.32
C CYS A 119 -10.78 2.33 -1.99
N ILE A 120 -10.44 3.34 -1.19
CA ILE A 120 -9.62 4.49 -1.55
C ILE A 120 -8.73 4.80 -0.34
N HIS A 121 -7.54 5.34 -0.57
CA HIS A 121 -6.66 5.74 0.53
C HIS A 121 -7.27 6.89 1.36
N GLY A 122 -7.94 7.84 0.70
CA GLY A 122 -8.74 8.88 1.37
C GLY A 122 -8.08 10.26 1.44
N ASP A 123 -6.85 10.39 0.95
CA ASP A 123 -6.11 11.65 0.88
C ASP A 123 -6.83 12.73 0.04
N PHE A 124 -7.50 12.35 -1.05
CA PHE A 124 -8.26 13.29 -1.88
C PHE A 124 -9.49 13.92 -1.20
N TYR A 125 -10.09 13.23 -0.20
CA TYR A 125 -11.35 13.63 0.41
C TYR A 125 -11.21 14.12 1.85
N SER A 126 -9.99 14.13 2.39
CA SER A 126 -9.71 14.70 3.70
C SER A 126 -9.42 16.20 3.60
N GLU A 127 -9.79 17.00 4.61
CA GLU A 127 -9.29 18.37 4.78
C GLU A 127 -7.76 18.44 4.98
N PHE A 128 -7.12 17.29 5.11
CA PHE A 128 -5.67 17.07 5.25
C PHE A 128 -5.06 16.57 3.93
N SER A 129 -5.69 16.91 2.81
CA SER A 129 -5.27 16.49 1.48
C SER A 129 -3.84 16.87 1.16
N SER A 130 -3.26 16.11 0.23
CA SER A 130 -1.92 16.25 -0.33
C SER A 130 -1.65 17.71 -0.74
N GLY A 131 -0.73 18.39 -0.03
CA GLY A 131 -0.37 19.79 -0.24
C GLY A 131 -1.02 20.80 0.72
N SER A 132 -1.90 20.37 1.62
CA SER A 132 -2.51 21.26 2.64
C SER A 132 -1.51 21.62 3.75
N TRP A 133 -1.59 22.84 4.29
CA TRP A 133 -0.76 23.26 5.43
C TRP A 133 -0.97 22.38 6.67
N LYS A 134 -2.17 21.80 6.82
CA LYS A 134 -2.49 20.84 7.88
C LYS A 134 -1.74 19.52 7.71
N GLN A 135 -1.58 19.04 6.47
CA GLN A 135 -0.72 17.89 6.17
C GLN A 135 0.74 18.19 6.51
N TYR A 136 1.26 19.36 6.13
CA TYR A 136 2.63 19.74 6.49
C TYR A 136 2.85 19.80 8.01
N PHE A 137 1.87 20.33 8.75
CA PHE A 137 1.91 20.37 10.21
C PHE A 137 1.88 18.98 10.84
N MET A 138 0.99 18.09 10.38
CA MET A 138 0.94 16.70 10.85
C MET A 138 2.22 15.95 10.50
N ASN A 139 2.75 16.13 9.28
CA ASN A 139 4.03 15.55 8.84
C ASN A 139 5.23 16.08 9.64
N TRP A 140 5.10 17.22 10.32
CA TRP A 140 6.14 17.75 11.21
C TRP A 140 6.11 17.11 12.59
N GLY A 141 4.92 16.69 13.04
CA GLY A 141 4.72 15.87 14.24
C GLY A 141 4.97 14.38 14.01
N TYR A 142 5.05 13.93 12.75
CA TYR A 142 5.52 12.60 12.38
C TYR A 142 6.99 12.46 12.70
#